data_AF-W1XAZ7-F1
#
_entry.id   AF-W1XAZ7-F1
#
_cell.length_a   1.000
_cell.length_b   1.000
_cell.length_c   1.000
_cell.angle_alpha   90.00
_cell.angle_beta   90.00
_cell.angle_gamma   90.00
#
_symmetry.space_group_name_H-M   'P 1'
#
loop_
_entity.id
_entity.type
_entity.pdbx_description
1 polymer ?
#
loop_
_entity_poly.entity_id
_entity_poly.type
_entity_poly.pdbx_seq_one_letter_code
_entity_poly.pdbx_strand_id
1 'polypeptide(L)' 'MTQQITLIKDKILSDNYFTLHNITYDLTRKDGEVIRHKREVYDRGNGATILLYNAKKKTVVLIRQFRVAT' A
#
# COMPACT_ATOMS: atom_id res chain seq x y z
N MET A 1 12.80 -16.02 -7.54
CA MET A 1 12.53 -16.71 -6.26
C MET A 1 11.93 -15.71 -5.31
N THR A 2 10.70 -15.94 -4.86
CA THR A 2 10.09 -15.18 -3.76
C THR A 2 10.81 -15.56 -2.46
N GLN A 3 11.22 -14.56 -1.68
CA GLN A 3 11.75 -14.81 -0.34
C GLN A 3 10.62 -15.33 0.56
N GLN A 4 10.94 -16.25 1.47
CA GLN A 4 9.95 -16.76 2.42
C GLN A 4 9.59 -15.64 3.41
N ILE A 5 8.29 -15.38 3.53
CA ILE A 5 7.73 -14.38 4.44
C ILE A 5 6.72 -15.09 5.34
N THR A 6 6.85 -14.91 6.64
CA THR A 6 5.90 -15.43 7.62
C THR A 6 5.32 -14.28 8.43
N LEU A 7 4.00 -14.15 8.41
CA LEU A 7 3.29 -13.18 9.25
C LEU A 7 3.34 -13.66 10.70
N ILE A 8 3.89 -12.84 11.59
CA ILE A 8 4.04 -13.17 13.01
C ILE A 8 2.94 -12.52 13.84
N LYS A 9 2.63 -11.26 13.56
CA LYS A 9 1.62 -10.51 14.28
C LYS A 9 1.04 -9.41 13.42
N ASP A 10 -0.27 -9.27 13.48
CA ASP A 10 -0.97 -8.10 12.99
C ASP A 10 -1.62 -7.40 14.18
N LYS A 11 -1.27 -6.14 14.41
CA LYS A 11 -1.84 -5.32 15.49
C LYS A 11 -2.48 -4.07 14.89
N ILE A 12 -3.77 -3.91 15.12
CA ILE A 12 -4.47 -2.67 14.81
C ILE A 12 -3.98 -1.56 15.76
N LEU A 13 -3.49 -0.46 15.18
CA LEU A 13 -3.11 0.78 15.87
C LEU A 13 -4.23 1.81 15.87
N SER A 14 -5.02 1.87 14.79
CA SER A 14 -6.17 2.75 14.65
C SER A 14 -7.19 2.06 13.75
N ASP A 15 -8.47 2.16 14.12
CA ASP A 15 -9.58 1.59 13.36
C ASP A 15 -10.77 2.56 13.38
N ASN A 16 -10.55 3.70 12.72
CA ASN A 16 -11.60 4.71 12.56
C ASN A 16 -12.32 4.44 11.23
N TYR A 17 -12.01 5.21 10.19
CA TYR A 17 -12.54 4.98 8.84
C TYR A 17 -11.60 4.13 7.97
N PHE A 18 -10.30 4.24 8.22
CA PHE A 18 -9.25 3.43 7.60
C PHE A 18 -8.48 2.72 8.71
N THR A 19 -8.01 1.52 8.43
CA THR A 19 -7.32 0.68 9.42
C THR A 19 -5.81 0.86 9.30
N LEU A 20 -5.18 1.26 10.39
CA LEU A 20 -3.73 1.34 10.51
C LEU A 20 -3.26 0.10 11.27
N HIS A 21 -2.47 -0.73 10.60
CA HIS A 21 -1.89 -1.95 11.13
C HIS A 21 -0.43 -1.74 11.48
N ASN A 22 0.06 -2.39 12.53
CA ASN A 22 1.47 -2.59 12.80
C ASN A 22 1.78 -4.07 12.62
N ILE A 23 2.28 -4.39 11.44
CA ILE A 23 2.53 -5.75 11.00
C ILE A 23 3.96 -6.14 11.38
N THR A 24 4.07 -7.23 12.13
CA THR A 24 5.34 -7.91 12.40
C THR A 24 5.43 -9.15 11.53
N TYR A 25 6.50 -9.24 10.73
CA TYR A 25 6.75 -10.39 9.87
C TYR A 25 8.22 -10.78 9.92
N ASP A 26 8.48 -12.06 9.70
CA ASP A 26 9.82 -12.61 9.59
C ASP A 26 10.13 -12.83 8.10
N LEU A 27 11.32 -12.40 7.67
CA LEU A 27 11.83 -12.52 6.31
C LEU A 27 13.07 -13.42 6.32
N THR A 28 13.04 -14.50 5.54
CA THR A 28 14.20 -15.37 5.35
C THR A 28 15.07 -14.83 4.21
N ARG A 29 16.29 -14.42 4.54
CA ARG A 29 17.31 -13.98 3.59
C ARG A 29 17.86 -15.17 2.78
N LYS A 30 18.61 -14.86 1.72
CA LYS A 30 19.16 -15.89 0.82
C LYS A 30 20.19 -16.81 1.49
N ASP A 31 20.80 -16.33 2.56
CA ASP A 31 21.75 -17.05 3.43
C ASP A 31 21.05 -17.92 4.50
N GLY A 32 19.72 -17.92 4.55
CA GLY A 32 18.94 -18.65 5.55
C GLY A 32 18.74 -17.87 6.86
N GLU A 33 19.31 -16.67 7.01
CA GLU A 33 19.08 -15.82 8.18
C GLU A 33 17.62 -15.34 8.20
N VAL A 34 16.95 -15.49 9.35
CA VAL A 34 15.57 -15.01 9.55
C VAL A 34 15.61 -13.69 10.31
N ILE A 35 15.03 -12.64 9.71
CA ILE A 35 15.00 -11.31 10.31
C ILE A 35 13.58 -10.87 10.57
N ARG A 36 13.33 -10.40 11.80
CA ARG A 36 12.06 -9.84 12.21
C ARG A 36 11.96 -8.37 11.87
N HIS A 37 10.94 -8.02 11.09
CA HIS A 37 10.60 -6.66 10.73
C HIS A 37 9.27 -6.24 11.37
N LYS A 38 9.14 -4.94 11.65
CA LYS A 38 7.90 -4.28 12.05
C LYS A 38 7.62 -3.13 11.09
N ARG A 39 6.39 -3.03 10.58
CA ARG A 39 5.97 -2.00 9.63
C ARG A 39 4.57 -1.52 9.94
N GLU A 40 4.38 -0.20 9.91
CA GLU A 40 3.05 0.38 9.90
C GLU A 40 2.50 0.34 8.47
N VAL A 41 1.31 -0.23 8.32
CA VAL A 41 0.62 -0.42 7.04
C VAL A 41 -0.74 0.24 7.16
N TYR A 42 -0.96 1.28 6.36
CA TYR A 42 -2.21 2.01 6.35
C TYR A 42 -3.09 1.49 5.21
N ASP A 43 -4.14 0.75 5.57
CA ASP A 43 -5.09 0.20 4.61
C ASP A 43 -6.20 1.22 4.33
N ARG A 44 -6.15 1.78 3.12
CA ARG A 44 -7.11 2.77 2.60
C ARG A 44 -8.05 2.17 1.54
N GLY A 45 -7.98 0.85 1.34
CA GLY A 45 -8.65 0.16 0.26
C GLY A 45 -8.02 0.38 -1.11
N ASN A 46 -8.68 -0.17 -2.14
CA ASN A 46 -8.24 -0.08 -3.54
C ASN A 46 -8.86 1.13 -4.24
N GLY A 47 -8.15 1.68 -5.21
CA GLY A 47 -8.61 2.79 -6.05
C GLY A 47 -8.66 2.43 -7.54
N ALA A 48 -9.49 3.14 -8.29
CA ALA A 48 -9.52 3.11 -9.75
C ALA A 48 -9.24 4.51 -10.31
N THR A 49 -8.59 4.57 -11.47
CA THR A 49 -8.33 5.84 -12.18
C THR A 49 -8.49 5.62 -13.69
N ILE A 50 -8.75 6.69 -14.43
CA ILE A 50 -8.90 6.66 -15.88
C ILE A 50 -8.19 7.85 -16.52
N LEU A 51 -7.56 7.63 -17.66
CA LEU A 51 -6.99 8.68 -18.50
C LEU A 51 -7.78 8.79 -19.80
N LEU A 52 -8.38 9.95 -20.03
CA LEU A 52 -9.09 10.24 -21.26
C LEU A 52 -8.18 11.03 -22.22
N TYR A 53 -8.03 10.54 -23.44
CA TYR A 53 -7.17 11.14 -24.46
C TYR A 53 -7.89 11.27 -25.81
N ASN A 54 -7.65 12.38 -26.51
CA ASN A 54 -8.14 12.62 -27.86
C ASN A 54 -6.98 12.61 -28.87
N ALA A 55 -6.90 11.58 -29.71
CA ALA A 55 -5.81 11.40 -30.67
C ALA A 55 -5.74 12.45 -31.78
N LYS A 56 -6.89 12.97 -32.24
CA LYS A 56 -6.94 13.98 -33.30
C LYS A 56 -6.48 15.35 -32.80
N LYS A 57 -6.94 15.73 -31.61
CA LYS A 57 -6.64 17.03 -30.99
C LYS A 57 -5.34 17.03 -30.17
N LYS A 58 -4.77 15.85 -29.89
CA LYS A 58 -3.64 15.65 -28.98
C LYS A 58 -3.86 16.27 -27.60
N THR A 59 -5.08 16.13 -27.05
CA THR A 59 -5.48 16.71 -25.76
C THR A 59 -5.89 15.63 -24.76
N VAL A 60 -5.78 15.94 -23.46
CA VAL A 60 -6.22 15.09 -22.35
C VAL A 60 -7.37 15.75 -21.58
N VAL A 61 -8.20 14.94 -20.92
CA VAL A 61 -9.19 15.42 -19.94
C VAL A 61 -8.75 14.98 -18.56
N LEU A 62 -8.67 15.95 -17.64
CA LEU A 62 -8.32 15.77 -16.25
C LEU A 62 -9.32 16.51 -15.36
N ILE A 63 -9.32 16.21 -14.07
CA ILE A 63 -10.11 16.91 -13.05
C ILE A 63 -9.19 17.69 -12.11
N ARG A 64 -9.68 18.80 -11.54
CA ARG A 64 -8.99 19.57 -10.51
C ARG A 64 -9.91 19.73 -9.31
N GLN A 65 -9.43 19.33 -8.13
CA GLN A 65 -10.18 19.40 -6.88
C GLN A 65 -9.24 19.70 -5.72
N PHE A 66 -9.78 20.26 -4.64
CA PHE A 66 -9.03 20.44 -3.39
C PHE A 66 -8.82 19.09 -2.68
N ARG A 67 -7.64 18.90 -2.09
CA ARG A 67 -7.27 17.68 -1.36
C ARG A 67 -6.57 18.04 -0.06
N VAL A 68 -7.28 17.92 1.07
CA VAL A 68 -6.67 17.83 2.41
C VAL A 68 -6.34 16.35 2.63
N ALA A 69 -5.08 16.00 2.84
CA ALA A 69 -4.69 14.60 2.99
C ALA A 69 -5.14 14.03 4.35
N THR A 70 -5.72 12.84 4.34
CA THR A 70 -6.13 12.00 5.49
C THR A 70 -5.45 10.64 5.47
#